data_AF-A0A9D4Q977-F1
#
_entry.id   AF-A0A9D4Q977-F1
#
_cell.length_a   1.000
_cell.length_b   1.000
_cell.length_c   1.000
_cell.angle_alpha   90.00
_cell.angle_beta   90.00
_cell.angle_gamma   90.00
#
_symmetry.space_group_name_H-M   'P 1'
#
loop_
_entity.id
_entity.type
_entity.pdbx_description
1 polymer ?
#
loop_
_entity_poly.entity_id
_entity_poly.type
_entity_poly.pdbx_seq_one_letter_code
_entity_poly.pdbx_strand_id
1 'polypeptide(L)'
;MVEEPIHGGIHLDAPLHFNKNGWDVSQVPLEMLLFAPVARVDMRHKVESDPAYLHTVDDILDWEKEHRRLPDGCLFIAHTGHSKVGKNFH
;
A
#
# COMPACT_ATOMS: atom_id res chain seq x y z
N MET A 1 14.42 -2.78 27.16
CA MET A 1 13.24 -2.20 26.49
C MET A 1 13.73 -1.80 25.11
N VAL A 2 13.37 -2.54 24.07
CA VAL A 2 13.72 -2.17 22.69
C VAL A 2 12.61 -1.21 22.24
N GLU A 3 12.95 0.05 21.95
CA GLU A 3 12.07 0.95 21.21
C GLU A 3 12.20 0.57 19.74
N GLU A 4 11.35 -0.35 19.28
CA GLU A 4 11.20 -0.62 17.85
C GLU A 4 10.59 0.64 17.20
N PRO A 5 11.23 1.25 16.19
CA PRO A 5 10.64 2.38 15.48
C PRO A 5 9.37 1.91 14.78
N ILE A 6 8.29 2.68 14.91
CA ILE A 6 6.96 2.42 14.32
C ILE A 6 6.95 2.35 12.77
N HIS A 7 8.10 2.54 12.11
CA HIS A 7 8.32 2.35 10.68
C HIS A 7 9.52 1.42 10.39
N GLY A 8 9.58 0.27 11.04
CA GLY A 8 10.53 -0.80 10.70
C GLY A 8 9.91 -1.80 9.73
N GLY A 9 10.50 -1.99 8.54
CA GLY A 9 10.09 -3.05 7.61
C GLY A 9 8.63 -2.96 7.15
N ILE A 10 7.92 -4.09 7.09
CA ILE A 10 6.48 -4.13 6.78
C ILE A 10 5.71 -3.60 8.00
N HIS A 11 5.09 -2.44 7.87
CA HIS A 11 4.39 -1.76 8.95
C HIS A 11 3.05 -1.17 8.48
N LEU A 12 2.30 -0.61 9.43
CA LEU A 12 1.02 0.06 9.20
C LEU A 12 1.13 1.51 9.71
N ASP A 13 0.79 2.47 8.83
CA ASP A 13 0.61 3.86 9.22
C ASP A 13 -0.86 4.10 9.60
N ALA A 14 -1.12 4.30 10.90
CA ALA A 14 -2.45 4.63 11.38
C ALA A 14 -2.83 6.09 11.05
N PRO A 15 -4.12 6.45 10.87
CA PRO A 15 -4.52 7.81 10.49
C PRO A 15 -3.95 8.93 11.38
N LEU A 16 -3.72 8.66 12.67
CA LEU A 16 -3.12 9.61 13.61
C LEU A 16 -1.77 10.18 13.14
N HIS A 17 -1.01 9.43 12.33
CA HIS A 17 0.29 9.86 11.82
C HIS A 17 0.26 11.18 11.04
N PHE A 18 -0.82 11.40 10.30
CA PHE A 18 -0.98 12.55 9.40
C PHE A 18 -2.18 13.42 9.75
N ASN A 19 -3.05 12.95 10.66
CA ASN A 19 -4.21 13.68 11.13
C ASN A 19 -4.29 13.60 12.65
N LYS A 20 -4.12 14.73 13.35
CA LYS A 20 -4.16 14.79 14.82
C LYS A 20 -5.48 14.31 15.46
N ASN A 21 -6.55 14.25 14.68
CA ASN A 21 -7.86 13.74 15.11
C ASN A 21 -8.15 12.34 14.55
N GLY A 22 -7.17 11.69 13.91
CA GLY A 22 -7.29 10.35 13.34
C GLY A 22 -7.15 9.26 14.40
N TRP A 23 -7.51 8.04 14.03
CA TRP A 23 -7.33 6.85 14.85
C TRP A 23 -5.86 6.53 15.08
N ASP A 24 -5.50 6.24 16.33
CA ASP A 24 -4.27 5.49 16.62
C ASP A 24 -4.43 4.02 16.18
N VAL A 25 -3.33 3.26 16.16
CA VAL A 25 -3.31 1.87 15.69
C VAL A 25 -4.30 0.96 16.44
N SER A 26 -4.54 1.19 17.73
CA SER A 26 -5.47 0.41 18.55
C SER A 26 -6.95 0.71 18.25
N GLN A 27 -7.20 1.85 17.60
CA GLN A 27 -8.54 2.33 17.25
C GLN A 27 -8.96 1.97 15.83
N VAL A 28 -8.06 1.44 15.00
CA VAL A 28 -8.38 1.01 13.64
C VAL A 28 -9.32 -0.21 13.71
N PRO A 29 -10.53 -0.15 13.12
CA PRO A 29 -11.45 -1.29 13.13
C PRO A 29 -10.81 -2.54 12.50
N LEU A 30 -10.92 -3.67 13.19
CA LEU A 30 -10.38 -4.95 12.70
C LEU A 30 -11.01 -5.36 11.37
N GLU A 31 -12.25 -4.94 11.13
CA GLU A 31 -12.96 -5.17 9.88
C GLU A 31 -12.21 -4.62 8.68
N MET A 32 -11.60 -3.44 8.83
CA MET A 32 -10.80 -2.79 7.78
C MET A 32 -9.46 -3.48 7.55
N LEU A 33 -8.94 -4.21 8.54
CA LEU A 33 -7.65 -4.88 8.47
C LEU A 33 -7.78 -6.32 7.94
N LEU A 34 -8.83 -7.03 8.31
CA LEU A 34 -8.96 -8.47 8.08
C LEU A 34 -9.94 -8.84 6.96
N PHE A 35 -10.93 -7.99 6.69
CA PHE A 35 -12.07 -8.33 5.81
C PHE A 35 -12.24 -7.36 4.63
N ALA A 36 -11.34 -6.39 4.48
CA ALA A 36 -11.34 -5.51 3.32
C ALA A 36 -11.09 -6.31 2.02
N PRO A 37 -11.84 -6.04 0.93
CA PRO A 37 -11.49 -6.55 -0.39
C PRO A 37 -10.06 -6.13 -0.74
N VAL A 38 -9.30 -6.96 -1.45
CA VAL A 38 -7.94 -6.61 -1.86
C VAL A 38 -7.88 -6.46 -3.37
N ALA A 39 -7.39 -5.30 -3.84
CA ALA A 39 -7.08 -5.05 -5.23
C ALA A 39 -5.58 -4.97 -5.41
N ARG A 40 -5.00 -5.91 -6.17
CA ARG A 40 -3.57 -5.92 -6.48
C ARG A 40 -3.35 -5.45 -7.91
N VAL A 41 -2.69 -4.31 -8.06
CA VAL A 41 -2.36 -3.73 -9.37
C VAL A 41 -0.89 -3.95 -9.67
N ASP A 42 -0.60 -4.67 -10.75
CA ASP A 42 0.76 -5.00 -11.16
C ASP A 42 1.38 -3.89 -12.00
N MET A 43 2.35 -3.20 -11.43
CA MET A 43 3.01 -2.04 -12.04
C MET A 43 4.50 -2.28 -12.30
N ARG A 44 4.96 -3.54 -12.14
CA ARG A 44 6.37 -3.91 -12.27
C ARG A 44 6.97 -3.46 -13.60
N HIS A 45 6.26 -3.65 -14.71
CA HIS A 45 6.76 -3.33 -16.04
C HIS A 45 7.10 -1.83 -16.20
N LYS A 46 6.33 -0.93 -15.58
CA LYS A 46 6.56 0.53 -15.63
C LYS A 46 7.79 0.92 -14.82
N VAL A 47 7.92 0.32 -13.63
CA VAL A 47 9.04 0.56 -12.71
C VAL A 47 10.35 -0.08 -13.23
N GLU A 48 10.27 -1.22 -13.90
CA GLU A 48 11.43 -1.86 -14.53
C GLU A 48 12.01 -1.00 -15.67
N SER A 49 11.17 -0.28 -16.41
CA SER A 49 11.62 0.66 -17.45
C SER A 49 12.07 2.03 -16.92
N ASP A 50 11.50 2.47 -15.79
CA ASP A 50 11.81 3.73 -15.13
C ASP A 50 11.70 3.57 -13.60
N PRO A 51 12.82 3.42 -12.88
CA PRO A 51 12.82 3.26 -11.43
C PRO A 51 12.21 4.45 -10.66
N ALA A 52 12.13 5.63 -11.29
CA ALA A 52 11.55 6.83 -10.71
C ALA A 52 10.09 7.06 -11.15
N TYR A 53 9.46 6.06 -11.78
CA TYR A 53 8.12 6.16 -12.30
C TYR A 53 7.12 6.61 -11.22
N LEU A 54 6.42 7.71 -11.49
CA LEU A 54 5.34 8.21 -10.66
C LEU A 54 4.02 7.61 -11.14
N HIS A 55 3.39 6.82 -10.26
CA HIS A 55 2.08 6.24 -10.54
C HIS A 55 1.03 7.31 -10.75
N THR A 56 0.17 7.07 -11.74
CA THR A 56 -0.86 8.01 -12.19
C THR A 56 -2.25 7.48 -11.89
N VAL A 57 -3.25 8.36 -11.95
CA VAL A 57 -4.66 7.96 -11.89
C VAL A 57 -5.02 7.06 -13.07
N ASP A 58 -4.43 7.32 -14.24
CA ASP A 58 -4.67 6.52 -15.45
C ASP A 58 -4.24 5.06 -15.27
N ASP A 59 -3.18 4.78 -14.50
CA ASP A 59 -2.76 3.40 -14.19
C ASP A 59 -3.87 2.60 -13.51
N ILE A 60 -4.65 3.26 -12.64
CA ILE A 60 -5.76 2.66 -11.92
C ILE A 60 -6.95 2.49 -12.85
N LEU A 61 -7.27 3.53 -13.65
CA LEU A 61 -8.39 3.49 -14.59
C LEU A 61 -8.19 2.42 -15.67
N ASP A 62 -6.97 2.26 -16.17
CA ASP A 62 -6.65 1.21 -17.14
C ASP A 62 -6.77 -0.18 -16.51
N TRP A 63 -6.31 -0.35 -15.26
CA TRP A 63 -6.51 -1.61 -14.54
C TRP A 63 -8.00 -1.94 -14.34
N GLU A 64 -8.84 -0.95 -14.01
CA GLU A 64 -10.28 -1.14 -13.85
C GLU A 64 -10.99 -1.54 -15.15
N LYS A 65 -10.51 -1.08 -16.32
CA LYS A 65 -11.05 -1.47 -17.64
C LYS A 65 -10.87 -2.97 -17.91
N GLU A 66 -9.74 -3.54 -17.50
CA GLU A 66 -9.40 -4.94 -17.75
C GLU A 66 -9.97 -5.89 -16.69
N HIS A 67 -10.18 -5.40 -15.48
CA HIS A 67 -10.65 -6.19 -14.35
C HIS A 67 -12.12 -5.87 -14.08
N ARG A 68 -12.37 -4.95 -13.14
CA ARG A 68 -13.64 -4.35 -12.75
C ARG A 68 -13.33 -3.09 -11.94
N ARG A 69 -14.32 -2.24 -11.70
CA ARG A 69 -14.21 -1.13 -10.73
C ARG A 69 -13.68 -1.63 -9.38
N LEU A 70 -12.79 -0.86 -8.77
CA LEU A 70 -12.29 -1.10 -7.43
C LEU A 70 -13.46 -1.18 -6.43
N PRO A 71 -13.48 -2.19 -5.55
CA PRO A 71 -14.48 -2.26 -4.50
C PRO A 71 -14.32 -1.10 -3.52
N ASP A 72 -15.44 -0.57 -3.04
CA ASP A 72 -15.41 0.45 -1.99
C ASP A 72 -14.75 -0.13 -0.73
N GLY A 73 -13.85 0.63 -0.11
CA GLY A 73 -13.12 0.20 1.09
C GLY A 73 -12.07 -0.88 0.86
N CYS A 74 -11.66 -1.13 -0.39
CA CYS A 74 -10.63 -2.13 -0.67
C CYS A 74 -9.24 -1.68 -0.20
N LEU A 75 -8.41 -2.65 0.17
CA LEU A 75 -6.98 -2.49 0.34
C LEU A 75 -6.32 -2.55 -1.05
N PHE A 76 -5.78 -1.41 -1.49
CA PHE A 76 -5.09 -1.29 -2.77
C PHE A 76 -3.60 -1.60 -2.60
N ILE A 77 -3.11 -2.58 -3.36
CA ILE A 77 -1.70 -3.00 -3.36
C ILE A 77 -1.09 -2.65 -4.71
N ALA A 78 -0.25 -1.61 -4.73
CA ALA A 78 0.63 -1.30 -5.86
C ALA A 78 1.82 -2.27 -5.88
N HIS A 79 1.78 -3.29 -6.74
CA HIS A 79 2.86 -4.25 -6.88
C HIS A 79 3.92 -3.73 -7.85
N THR A 80 4.94 -3.08 -7.29
CA THR A 80 6.04 -2.45 -8.05
C THR A 80 7.28 -3.34 -8.23
N GLY A 81 7.38 -4.45 -7.48
CA GLY A 81 8.52 -5.37 -7.52
C GLY A 81 9.70 -4.98 -6.62
N HIS A 82 9.65 -3.83 -5.93
CA HIS A 82 10.69 -3.36 -5.02
C HIS A 82 10.98 -4.31 -3.85
N SER A 83 10.06 -5.19 -3.49
CA SER A 83 10.28 -6.25 -2.49
C SER A 83 11.48 -7.16 -2.83
N LYS A 84 11.91 -7.23 -4.10
CA LYS A 84 13.12 -7.95 -4.52
C LYS A 84 14.41 -7.21 -4.16
N VAL A 85 14.39 -5.88 -4.09
CA VAL A 85 15.57 -5.03 -3.86
C VAL A 85 15.91 -4.91 -2.37
N GLY A 86 14.90 -5.07 -1.49
CA GLY A 86 15.04 -4.94 -0.04
C GLY A 86 15.95 -5.96 0.66
N LYS A 87 16.51 -6.96 -0.06
CA LYS A 87 17.48 -7.92 0.48
C LYS A 87 18.90 -7.38 0.66
N ASN A 88 19.17 -6.14 0.21
CA ASN A 88 20.50 -5.52 0.26
C ASN A 88 20.68 -4.53 1.42
N PHE A 89 19.73 -4.45 2.36
CA PHE A 89 19.85 -3.65 3.57
C PHE A 89 20.04 -4.58 4.78
N HIS A 90 21.22 -5.20 4.87
CA HIS A 90 21.73 -5.87 6.06
C HIS A 90 23.07 -5.25 6.45
#